data_AF-A0A0L9VQY6-F1
#
_entry.id   AF-A0A0L9VQY6-F1
#
_cell.length_a   1.000
_cell.length_b   1.000
_cell.length_c   1.000
_cell.angle_alpha   90.00
_cell.angle_beta   90.00
_cell.angle_gamma   90.00
#
_symmetry.space_group_name_H-M   'P 1'
#
loop_
_entity.id
_entity.type
_entity.pdbx_description
1 polymer ?
#
loop_
_entity_poly.entity_id
_entity_poly.type
_entity_poly.pdbx_seq_one_letter_code
_entity_poly.pdbx_strand_id
1 'polypeptide(L)'
;MKMLAAARRQRREAATMAREVTTMACEENVAAIAMARKEDEAAMASTKTKNNSCARKKKENARKKKKNGQYRYMDTIVVDQGRSSIYGFVEPQTIQPSGNTLENRQHYLQTWMNESHWQLMVIIPKQCKIIWFCSLHRKMKNDLRTMLQGVIGKSQGQLVQILYPKVCNQQQDSWECGFYVMCWIKTIIRAAITDDWNERFKSTSPIPEETIRQIRQEWTTYLLQRWS
;
A
#
# COMPACT_ATOMS: atom_id res chain seq x y z
N MET A 1 78.87 -34.44 25.14
CA MET A 1 78.72 -33.66 23.87
C MET A 1 77.67 -34.25 22.91
N LYS A 2 77.68 -35.56 22.58
CA LYS A 2 76.75 -36.16 21.58
C LYS A 2 75.25 -36.10 21.94
N MET A 3 74.88 -36.32 23.20
CA MET A 3 73.45 -36.29 23.61
C MET A 3 72.81 -34.91 23.51
N LEU A 4 73.56 -33.83 23.76
CA LEU A 4 73.04 -32.46 23.68
C LEU A 4 72.73 -32.04 22.23
N ALA A 5 73.50 -32.55 21.27
CA ALA A 5 73.29 -32.30 19.85
C ALA A 5 72.03 -33.02 19.31
N ALA A 6 71.80 -34.26 19.75
CA ALA A 6 70.60 -35.02 19.40
C ALA A 6 69.32 -34.36 19.93
N ALA A 7 69.32 -33.91 21.18
CA ALA A 7 68.18 -33.20 21.78
C ALA A 7 67.88 -31.86 21.08
N ARG A 8 68.91 -31.12 20.66
CA ARG A 8 68.73 -29.88 19.87
C ARG A 8 68.16 -30.16 18.48
N ARG A 9 68.55 -31.27 17.85
CA ARG A 9 68.02 -31.68 16.55
C ARG A 9 66.54 -32.07 16.65
N GLN A 10 66.17 -32.89 17.63
CA GLN A 10 64.76 -33.23 17.89
C GLN A 10 63.91 -31.99 18.17
N ARG A 11 64.41 -31.02 18.95
CA ARG A 11 63.68 -29.75 19.19
C ARG A 11 63.50 -28.92 17.92
N ARG A 12 64.49 -28.90 17.03
CA ARG A 12 64.39 -28.19 15.73
C ARG A 12 63.40 -28.88 14.79
N GLU A 13 63.42 -30.21 14.73
CA GLU A 13 62.48 -31.01 13.94
C GLU A 13 61.04 -30.83 14.47
N ALA A 14 60.84 -30.89 15.80
CA ALA A 14 59.54 -30.62 16.42
C ALA A 14 59.03 -29.18 16.18
N ALA A 15 59.93 -28.18 16.23
CA ALA A 15 59.56 -26.79 15.93
C ALA A 15 59.23 -26.56 14.45
N THR A 16 59.84 -27.33 13.54
CA THR A 16 59.55 -27.28 12.10
C THR A 16 58.19 -27.91 11.81
N MET A 17 57.93 -29.10 12.36
CA MET A 17 56.61 -29.75 12.27
C MET A 17 55.49 -28.89 12.88
N ALA A 18 55.73 -28.24 14.02
CA ALA A 18 54.74 -27.35 14.63
C ALA A 18 54.41 -26.13 13.75
N ARG A 19 55.40 -25.58 13.03
CA ARG A 19 55.19 -24.47 12.08
C ARG A 19 54.40 -24.93 10.86
N GLU A 20 54.73 -26.08 10.29
CA GLU A 20 54.01 -26.64 9.14
C GLU A 20 52.54 -26.93 9.47
N VAL A 21 52.27 -27.55 10.61
CA VAL A 21 50.89 -27.81 11.08
C VAL A 21 50.11 -26.51 11.30
N THR A 22 50.77 -25.47 11.82
CA THR A 22 50.13 -24.16 12.03
C THR A 22 49.84 -23.45 10.70
N THR A 23 50.74 -23.53 9.73
CA THR A 23 50.55 -22.93 8.40
C THR A 23 49.42 -23.62 7.65
N MET A 24 49.37 -24.95 7.66
CA MET A 24 48.28 -25.72 7.05
C MET A 24 46.92 -25.38 7.66
N ALA A 25 46.84 -25.30 9.00
CA ALA A 25 45.60 -24.91 9.69
C ALA A 25 45.17 -23.47 9.37
N CYS A 26 46.12 -22.56 9.10
CA CYS A 26 45.82 -21.19 8.70
C CYS A 26 45.28 -21.13 7.25
N GLU A 27 45.87 -21.89 6.33
CA GLU A 27 45.43 -21.97 4.93
C GLU A 27 44.04 -22.60 4.79
N GLU A 28 43.75 -23.67 5.55
CA GLU A 28 42.42 -24.28 5.60
C GLU A 28 41.36 -23.31 6.13
N ASN A 29 41.68 -22.53 7.18
CA ASN A 29 40.78 -21.50 7.70
C ASN A 29 40.52 -20.37 6.70
N VAL A 30 41.55 -19.90 5.99
CA VAL A 30 41.40 -18.87 4.95
C VAL A 30 40.57 -19.39 3.77
N ALA A 31 40.77 -20.63 3.35
CA ALA A 31 39.98 -21.27 2.30
C ALA A 31 38.50 -21.43 2.71
N ALA A 32 38.24 -21.86 3.94
CA ALA A 32 36.89 -21.98 4.49
C ALA A 32 36.16 -20.62 4.54
N ILE A 33 36.84 -19.56 4.98
CA ILE A 33 36.29 -18.18 5.01
C ILE A 33 35.99 -17.67 3.59
N ALA A 34 36.87 -17.95 2.63
CA ALA A 34 36.68 -17.54 1.24
C ALA A 34 35.52 -18.27 0.57
N MET A 35 35.30 -19.55 0.89
CA MET A 35 34.15 -20.32 0.39
C MET A 35 32.84 -19.84 1.03
N ALA A 36 32.79 -19.63 2.35
CA ALA A 36 31.61 -19.10 3.02
C ALA A 36 31.18 -17.73 2.46
N ARG A 37 32.14 -16.84 2.18
CA ARG A 37 31.86 -15.52 1.60
C ARG A 37 31.31 -15.61 0.16
N LYS A 38 31.77 -16.57 -0.64
CA LYS A 38 31.24 -16.81 -1.99
C LYS A 38 29.81 -17.36 -1.97
N GLU A 39 29.50 -18.21 -1.00
CA GLU A 39 28.15 -18.76 -0.81
C GLU A 39 27.16 -17.66 -0.39
N ASP A 40 27.56 -16.75 0.51
CA ASP A 40 26.74 -15.60 0.92
C ASP A 40 26.48 -14.62 -0.23
N GLU A 41 27.50 -14.31 -1.05
CA GLU A 41 27.34 -13.45 -2.23
C GLU A 41 26.42 -14.10 -3.29
N ALA A 42 26.54 -15.41 -3.51
CA ALA A 42 25.66 -16.15 -4.42
C ALA A 42 24.22 -16.22 -3.90
N ALA A 43 24.02 -16.39 -2.58
CA ALA A 43 22.71 -16.38 -1.94
C ALA A 43 22.03 -15.01 -2.05
N MET A 44 22.76 -13.91 -1.83
CA MET A 44 22.23 -12.55 -2.01
C MET A 44 21.87 -12.25 -3.47
N ALA A 45 22.72 -12.66 -4.43
CA ALA A 45 22.47 -12.47 -5.85
C ALA A 45 21.25 -13.28 -6.35
N SER A 46 21.12 -14.52 -5.91
CA SER A 46 19.98 -15.40 -6.22
C SER A 46 18.66 -14.83 -5.68
N THR A 47 18.69 -14.32 -4.45
CA THR A 47 17.51 -13.73 -3.80
C THR A 47 17.08 -12.43 -4.48
N LYS A 48 18.03 -11.55 -4.83
CA LYS A 48 17.77 -10.32 -5.58
C LYS A 48 17.18 -10.60 -6.97
N THR A 49 17.66 -11.64 -7.65
CA THR A 49 17.19 -12.04 -8.99
C THR A 49 15.79 -12.64 -8.95
N LYS A 50 15.49 -13.50 -7.95
CA LYS A 50 14.15 -14.05 -7.72
C LYS A 50 13.12 -12.97 -7.37
N ASN A 51 13.49 -12.01 -6.52
CA ASN A 51 12.62 -10.89 -6.14
C ASN A 51 12.30 -9.98 -7.35
N ASN A 52 13.30 -9.68 -8.18
CA ASN A 52 13.11 -8.89 -9.41
C ASN A 52 12.23 -9.62 -10.44
N SER A 53 12.41 -10.92 -10.61
CA SER A 53 11.57 -11.78 -11.47
C SER A 53 10.11 -11.80 -11.01
N CYS A 54 9.87 -11.99 -9.71
CA CYS A 54 8.54 -11.98 -9.12
C CYS A 54 7.85 -10.62 -9.26
N ALA A 55 8.57 -9.52 -9.00
CA ALA A 55 8.05 -8.16 -9.19
C ALA A 55 7.69 -7.87 -10.66
N ARG A 56 8.52 -8.34 -11.61
CA ARG A 56 8.26 -8.17 -13.05
C ARG A 56 7.02 -8.95 -13.50
N LYS A 57 6.88 -10.21 -13.08
CA LYS A 57 5.67 -11.02 -13.35
C LYS A 57 4.40 -10.41 -12.74
N LYS A 58 4.47 -9.86 -11.52
CA LYS A 58 3.35 -9.14 -10.89
C LYS A 58 2.93 -7.91 -11.70
N LYS A 59 3.89 -7.11 -12.16
CA LYS A 59 3.62 -5.94 -13.01
C LYS A 59 3.01 -6.33 -14.36
N GLU A 60 3.51 -7.39 -14.99
CA GLU A 60 2.97 -7.87 -16.27
C GLU A 60 1.54 -8.40 -16.11
N ASN A 61 1.26 -9.16 -15.04
CA ASN A 61 -0.09 -9.62 -14.72
C ASN A 61 -1.03 -8.47 -14.39
N ALA A 62 -0.57 -7.45 -13.64
CA ALA A 62 -1.36 -6.24 -13.40
C ALA A 62 -1.68 -5.51 -14.71
N ARG A 63 -0.72 -5.43 -15.64
CA ARG A 63 -0.90 -4.83 -16.97
C ARG A 63 -1.90 -5.61 -17.82
N LYS A 64 -1.86 -6.96 -17.79
CA LYS A 64 -2.85 -7.84 -18.46
C LYS A 64 -4.24 -7.68 -17.84
N LYS A 65 -4.36 -7.65 -16.51
CA LYS A 65 -5.63 -7.43 -15.81
C LYS A 65 -6.23 -6.05 -16.10
N LYS A 66 -5.40 -5.02 -16.25
CA LYS A 66 -5.81 -3.67 -16.67
C LYS A 66 -6.41 -3.69 -18.08
N LYS A 67 -5.77 -4.41 -19.02
CA LYS A 67 -6.30 -4.59 -20.39
C LYS A 67 -7.59 -5.40 -20.44
N ASN A 68 -7.71 -6.47 -19.65
CA ASN A 68 -8.91 -7.30 -19.59
C ASN A 68 -10.06 -6.64 -18.81
N GLY A 69 -9.86 -5.39 -18.38
CA GLY A 69 -10.87 -4.59 -17.74
C GLY A 69 -11.21 -4.98 -16.30
N GLN A 70 -10.36 -5.77 -15.65
CA GLN A 70 -10.61 -6.28 -14.30
C GLN A 70 -10.45 -5.20 -13.21
N TYR A 71 -9.75 -4.11 -13.51
CA TYR A 71 -9.55 -2.97 -12.61
C TYR A 71 -10.28 -1.74 -13.16
N ARG A 72 -10.88 -0.91 -12.29
CA ARG A 72 -11.32 0.45 -12.65
C ARG A 72 -10.13 1.39 -12.62
N TYR A 73 -10.29 2.60 -13.15
CA TYR A 73 -9.22 3.61 -13.17
C TYR A 73 -8.51 3.75 -11.81
N MET A 74 -9.27 3.91 -10.73
CA MET A 74 -8.71 4.11 -9.39
C MET A 74 -8.02 2.88 -8.81
N ASP A 75 -8.49 1.67 -9.14
CA ASP A 75 -7.81 0.44 -8.74
C ASP A 75 -6.40 0.37 -9.31
N THR A 76 -6.20 0.89 -10.53
CA THR A 76 -4.88 0.89 -11.16
C THR A 76 -3.88 1.73 -10.37
N ILE A 77 -4.33 2.81 -9.74
CA ILE A 77 -3.48 3.68 -8.92
C ILE A 77 -3.03 2.95 -7.65
N VAL A 78 -3.93 2.17 -7.03
CA VAL A 78 -3.61 1.33 -5.86
C VAL A 78 -2.60 0.24 -6.24
N VAL A 79 -2.85 -0.45 -7.35
CA VAL A 79 -2.02 -1.57 -7.82
C VAL A 79 -0.63 -1.10 -8.27
N ASP A 80 -0.57 -0.03 -9.06
CA ASP A 80 0.68 0.50 -9.62
C ASP A 80 1.60 1.04 -8.51
N GLN A 81 1.03 1.52 -7.39
CA GLN A 81 1.77 1.94 -6.20
C GLN A 81 2.05 0.80 -5.20
N GLY A 82 1.60 -0.43 -5.48
CA GLY A 82 1.83 -1.59 -4.63
C GLY A 82 1.07 -1.55 -3.30
N ARG A 83 -0.08 -0.86 -3.23
CA ARG A 83 -0.82 -0.63 -1.98
C ARG A 83 -2.12 -1.43 -1.85
N SER A 84 -2.28 -2.46 -2.68
CA SER A 84 -3.48 -3.32 -2.72
C SER A 84 -3.72 -4.11 -1.44
N SER A 85 -2.72 -4.23 -0.56
CA SER A 85 -2.89 -4.84 0.77
C SER A 85 -3.44 -3.87 1.82
N ILE A 86 -3.43 -2.56 1.56
CA ILE A 86 -3.81 -1.50 2.50
C ILE A 86 -5.12 -0.85 2.06
N TYR A 87 -5.27 -0.58 0.76
CA TYR A 87 -6.42 0.11 0.20
C TYR A 87 -7.22 -0.81 -0.73
N GLY A 88 -8.54 -0.68 -0.64
CA GLY A 88 -9.50 -1.31 -1.54
C GLY A 88 -10.74 -0.42 -1.68
N PHE A 89 -11.47 -0.60 -2.77
CA PHE A 89 -12.72 0.11 -3.03
C PHE A 89 -13.91 -0.77 -2.68
N VAL A 90 -14.92 -0.15 -2.08
CA VAL A 90 -16.14 -0.81 -1.63
C VAL A 90 -17.30 -0.16 -2.35
N GLU A 91 -18.21 -0.97 -2.88
CA GLU A 91 -19.40 -0.45 -3.54
C GLU A 91 -20.52 -0.23 -2.51
N PRO A 92 -21.34 0.83 -2.63
CA PRO A 92 -22.38 1.14 -1.65
C PRO A 92 -23.29 -0.06 -1.34
N GLN A 93 -23.71 -0.81 -2.36
CA GLN A 93 -24.53 -2.02 -2.20
C GLN A 93 -23.96 -3.07 -1.24
N THR A 94 -22.65 -3.07 -1.01
CA THR A 94 -21.97 -4.01 -0.11
C THR A 94 -21.93 -3.53 1.35
N ILE A 95 -22.19 -2.24 1.61
CA ILE A 95 -22.19 -1.63 2.94
C ILE A 95 -23.63 -1.62 3.49
N GLN A 96 -24.24 -2.80 3.59
CA GLN A 96 -25.62 -2.96 4.06
C GLN A 96 -25.71 -3.96 5.21
N PRO A 97 -26.59 -3.71 6.20
CA PRO A 97 -26.93 -4.71 7.20
C PRO A 97 -27.46 -6.03 6.60
N SER A 98 -27.11 -7.17 7.21
CA SER A 98 -27.72 -8.46 6.90
C SER A 98 -29.20 -8.47 7.30
N GLY A 99 -30.07 -9.06 6.47
CA GLY A 99 -31.50 -9.19 6.77
C GLY A 99 -32.36 -7.99 6.38
N ASN A 100 -31.86 -7.05 5.57
CA ASN A 100 -32.65 -5.92 5.08
C ASN A 100 -33.77 -6.32 4.12
N THR A 101 -34.94 -5.70 4.31
CA THR A 101 -36.07 -5.71 3.36
C THR A 101 -35.70 -5.02 2.05
N LEU A 102 -36.39 -5.34 0.96
CA LEU A 102 -36.17 -4.69 -0.35
C LEU A 102 -36.32 -3.17 -0.27
N GLU A 103 -37.33 -2.71 0.47
CA GLU A 103 -37.62 -1.29 0.70
C GLU A 103 -36.46 -0.60 1.42
N ASN A 104 -35.89 -1.21 2.46
CA ASN A 104 -34.71 -0.67 3.15
C ASN A 104 -33.49 -0.56 2.22
N ARG A 105 -33.31 -1.51 1.29
CA ARG A 105 -32.21 -1.45 0.30
C ARG A 105 -32.43 -0.35 -0.73
N GLN A 106 -33.66 -0.20 -1.21
CA GLN A 106 -34.02 0.87 -2.14
C GLN A 106 -33.86 2.24 -1.48
N HIS A 107 -34.39 2.41 -0.28
CA HIS A 107 -34.25 3.64 0.50
C HIS A 107 -32.78 3.95 0.80
N TYR A 108 -31.95 2.94 1.10
CA TYR A 108 -30.52 3.12 1.27
C TYR A 108 -29.82 3.60 -0.01
N LEU A 109 -30.00 2.89 -1.12
CA LEU A 109 -29.37 3.24 -2.38
C LEU A 109 -29.86 4.61 -2.86
N GLN A 110 -31.14 4.92 -2.68
CA GLN A 110 -31.68 6.25 -2.94
C GLN A 110 -30.99 7.28 -2.05
N THR A 111 -30.95 7.10 -0.73
CA THR A 111 -30.29 8.05 0.18
C THR A 111 -28.83 8.30 -0.19
N TRP A 112 -28.13 7.26 -0.64
CA TRP A 112 -26.75 7.32 -1.10
C TRP A 112 -26.59 7.99 -2.49
N MET A 113 -27.52 7.78 -3.42
CA MET A 113 -27.44 8.26 -4.81
C MET A 113 -28.29 9.51 -5.14
N ASN A 114 -29.13 9.97 -4.22
CA ASN A 114 -30.09 11.06 -4.42
C ASN A 114 -29.43 12.46 -4.48
N GLU A 115 -28.11 12.51 -4.48
CA GLU A 115 -27.38 13.75 -4.68
C GLU A 115 -26.56 13.58 -5.95
N SER A 116 -26.82 14.41 -6.97
CA SER A 116 -25.95 14.58 -8.15
C SER A 116 -24.59 15.20 -7.76
N HIS A 117 -24.02 14.74 -6.66
CA HIS A 117 -22.87 15.29 -5.98
C HIS A 117 -22.04 14.12 -5.43
N TRP A 118 -20.85 13.96 -5.97
CA TRP A 118 -19.92 12.92 -5.55
C TRP A 118 -19.27 13.27 -4.21
N GLN A 119 -19.27 12.32 -3.28
CA GLN A 119 -18.66 12.42 -1.96
C GLN A 119 -17.70 11.23 -1.76
N LEU A 120 -16.71 11.39 -0.88
CA LEU A 120 -15.77 10.33 -0.54
C LEU A 120 -15.90 9.94 0.92
N MET A 121 -16.15 8.65 1.16
CA MET A 121 -16.17 8.04 2.48
C MET A 121 -15.00 7.07 2.61
N VAL A 122 -14.14 7.29 3.60
CA VAL A 122 -13.04 6.39 3.94
C VAL A 122 -13.38 5.66 5.23
N ILE A 123 -13.50 4.34 5.18
CA ILE A 123 -13.73 3.50 6.35
C ILE A 123 -12.38 2.98 6.85
N ILE A 124 -12.11 3.12 8.15
CA ILE A 124 -10.96 2.53 8.83
C ILE A 124 -11.51 1.52 9.84
N PRO A 125 -11.73 0.25 9.43
CA PRO A 125 -12.40 -0.74 10.26
C PRO A 125 -11.69 -0.95 11.59
N LYS A 126 -10.36 -1.06 11.61
CA LYS A 126 -9.57 -1.27 12.83
C LYS A 126 -9.74 -0.17 13.90
N GLN A 127 -10.16 1.03 13.50
CA GLN A 127 -10.33 2.17 14.39
C GLN A 127 -11.81 2.51 14.62
N CYS A 128 -12.75 1.73 14.05
CA CYS A 128 -14.17 2.06 14.01
C CYS A 128 -14.43 3.52 13.57
N LYS A 129 -13.64 3.99 12.60
CA LYS A 129 -13.58 5.40 12.20
C LYS A 129 -13.98 5.58 10.74
N ILE A 130 -14.75 6.62 10.47
CA ILE A 130 -15.13 7.04 9.12
C ILE A 130 -14.63 8.46 8.89
N ILE A 131 -13.97 8.68 7.77
CA ILE A 131 -13.59 10.03 7.30
C ILE A 131 -14.51 10.40 6.15
N TRP A 132 -15.22 11.51 6.28
CA TRP A 132 -16.18 12.00 5.29
C TRP A 132 -15.67 13.26 4.59
N PHE A 133 -15.47 13.16 3.29
CA PHE A 133 -15.06 14.27 2.43
C PHE A 133 -16.20 14.69 1.50
N CYS A 134 -16.45 15.98 1.46
CA CYS A 134 -17.43 16.60 0.58
C CYS A 134 -16.90 17.96 0.14
N SER A 135 -16.83 18.20 -1.17
CA SER A 135 -16.25 19.43 -1.73
C SER A 135 -17.16 20.65 -1.56
N LEU A 136 -18.42 20.41 -1.19
CA LEU A 136 -19.38 21.44 -0.76
C LEU A 136 -19.44 21.59 0.78
N HIS A 137 -18.55 20.91 1.52
CA HIS A 137 -18.52 20.85 2.99
C HIS A 137 -19.86 20.44 3.63
N ARG A 138 -20.69 19.67 2.91
CA ARG A 138 -21.93 19.13 3.44
C ARG A 138 -21.65 17.97 4.41
N LYS A 139 -22.43 17.93 5.49
CA LYS A 139 -22.41 16.81 6.44
C LYS A 139 -23.18 15.62 5.88
N MET A 140 -22.82 14.43 6.35
CA MET A 140 -23.54 13.21 6.08
C MET A 140 -24.98 13.31 6.60
N LYS A 141 -25.96 12.81 5.83
CA LYS A 141 -27.36 12.70 6.26
C LYS A 141 -27.49 11.85 7.52
N ASN A 142 -28.44 12.21 8.39
CA ASN A 142 -28.64 11.52 9.67
C ASN A 142 -28.99 10.03 9.49
N ASP A 143 -29.82 9.69 8.50
CA ASP A 143 -30.22 8.29 8.25
C ASP A 143 -29.02 7.43 7.84
N LEU A 144 -28.18 7.97 6.96
CA LEU A 144 -26.95 7.32 6.54
C LEU A 144 -25.98 7.15 7.73
N ARG A 145 -25.84 8.19 8.55
CA ARG A 145 -25.02 8.14 9.77
C ARG A 145 -25.50 7.06 10.74
N THR A 146 -26.80 7.02 11.04
CA THR A 146 -27.40 6.04 11.96
C THR A 146 -27.22 4.62 11.46
N MET A 147 -27.36 4.40 10.16
CA MET A 147 -27.16 3.08 9.59
C MET A 147 -25.69 2.66 9.58
N LEU A 148 -24.74 3.57 9.29
CA LEU A 148 -23.31 3.26 9.40
C LEU A 148 -22.90 2.91 10.83
N GLN A 149 -23.51 3.54 11.85
CA GLN A 149 -23.37 3.11 13.25
C GLN A 149 -23.83 1.66 13.44
N GLY A 150 -24.95 1.28 12.81
CA GLY A 150 -25.48 -0.08 12.83
C GLY A 150 -24.60 -1.10 12.10
N VAL A 151 -24.01 -0.75 10.96
CA VAL A 151 -23.20 -1.67 10.14
C VAL A 151 -21.81 -1.85 10.73
N ILE A 152 -21.10 -0.74 10.97
CA ILE A 152 -19.70 -0.77 11.38
C ILE A 152 -19.60 -0.89 12.90
N GLY A 153 -20.41 -0.13 13.64
CA GLY A 153 -20.34 -0.07 15.10
C GLY A 153 -20.79 -1.35 15.80
N LYS A 154 -21.86 -2.00 15.31
CA LYS A 154 -22.32 -3.28 15.89
C LYS A 154 -21.26 -4.38 15.80
N SER A 155 -20.54 -4.45 14.68
CA SER A 155 -19.51 -5.46 14.47
C SER A 155 -18.35 -5.37 15.48
N GLN A 156 -18.15 -4.21 16.11
CA GLN A 156 -17.05 -3.95 17.04
C GLN A 156 -17.51 -3.63 18.46
N GLY A 157 -18.82 -3.60 18.74
CA GLY A 157 -19.34 -3.21 20.05
C GLY A 157 -19.02 -1.77 20.46
N GLN A 158 -18.70 -0.90 19.50
CA GLN A 158 -18.27 0.49 19.74
C GLN A 158 -19.01 1.47 18.81
N LEU A 159 -19.24 2.70 19.29
CA LEU A 159 -19.76 3.79 18.46
C LEU A 159 -18.74 4.20 17.38
N VAL A 160 -19.20 4.31 16.14
CA VAL A 160 -18.40 4.75 15.00
C VAL A 160 -18.04 6.22 15.16
N GLN A 161 -16.74 6.52 15.10
CA GLN A 161 -16.25 7.90 15.10
C GLN A 161 -16.26 8.47 13.69
N ILE A 162 -17.10 9.47 13.43
CA ILE A 162 -17.15 10.14 12.12
C ILE A 162 -16.37 11.46 12.20
N LEU A 163 -15.32 11.57 11.39
CA LEU A 163 -14.51 12.77 11.23
C LEU A 163 -14.87 13.49 9.93
N TYR A 164 -15.05 14.80 10.05
CA TYR A 164 -15.21 15.72 8.92
C TYR A 164 -13.95 16.60 8.85
N PRO A 165 -13.07 16.41 7.85
CA PRO A 165 -11.92 17.28 7.65
C PRO A 165 -12.40 18.71 7.41
N LYS A 166 -12.19 19.59 8.41
CA LYS A 166 -12.71 20.97 8.40
C LYS A 166 -12.09 21.85 7.32
N VAL A 167 -10.93 21.45 6.78
CA VAL A 167 -10.07 22.28 5.92
C VAL A 167 -9.74 21.53 4.62
N CYS A 168 -10.70 20.80 4.05
CA CYS A 168 -10.54 20.15 2.75
C CYS A 168 -10.92 21.09 1.60
N ASN A 169 -10.37 20.83 0.40
CA ASN A 169 -10.56 21.67 -0.77
C ASN A 169 -12.05 21.90 -1.06
N GLN A 170 -12.45 23.14 -1.28
CA GLN A 170 -13.83 23.50 -1.59
C GLN A 170 -14.01 23.75 -3.09
N GLN A 171 -14.99 23.09 -3.70
CA GLN A 171 -15.31 23.32 -5.12
C GLN A 171 -16.00 24.67 -5.32
N GLN A 172 -15.77 25.27 -6.49
CA GLN A 172 -16.42 26.52 -6.88
C GLN A 172 -17.56 26.26 -7.85
N ASP A 173 -17.38 25.28 -8.75
CA ASP A 173 -18.38 24.92 -9.74
C ASP A 173 -19.22 23.71 -9.32
N SER A 174 -20.40 23.55 -9.94
CA SER A 174 -21.34 22.47 -9.62
C SER A 174 -20.90 21.09 -10.15
N TRP A 175 -20.06 21.05 -11.18
CA TRP A 175 -19.69 19.83 -11.91
C TRP A 175 -18.36 19.19 -11.45
N GLU A 176 -17.61 19.84 -10.55
CA GLU A 176 -16.25 19.42 -10.21
C GLU A 176 -16.17 18.30 -9.17
N CYS A 177 -17.25 18.00 -8.45
CA CYS A 177 -17.24 17.10 -7.29
C CYS A 177 -16.57 15.74 -7.55
N GLY A 178 -16.76 15.17 -8.74
CA GLY A 178 -16.08 13.93 -9.14
C GLY A 178 -14.56 14.07 -9.18
N PHE A 179 -14.04 15.19 -9.69
CA PHE A 179 -12.60 15.46 -9.74
C PHE A 179 -11.99 15.67 -8.35
N TYR A 180 -12.75 16.26 -7.42
CA TYR A 180 -12.32 16.37 -6.01
C TYR A 180 -12.18 14.99 -5.37
N VAL A 181 -13.19 14.13 -5.52
CA VAL A 181 -13.13 12.74 -5.04
C VAL A 181 -11.92 12.00 -5.64
N MET A 182 -11.72 12.14 -6.95
CA MET A 182 -10.61 11.50 -7.64
C MET A 182 -9.25 12.00 -7.14
N CYS A 183 -9.11 13.31 -6.93
CA CYS A 183 -7.89 13.92 -6.42
C CYS A 183 -7.59 13.47 -4.98
N TRP A 184 -8.59 13.47 -4.09
CA TRP A 184 -8.40 13.01 -2.72
C TRP A 184 -8.00 11.54 -2.65
N ILE A 185 -8.65 10.67 -3.43
CA ILE A 185 -8.26 9.25 -3.55
C ILE A 185 -6.80 9.14 -3.98
N LYS A 186 -6.38 9.87 -5.02
CA LYS A 186 -4.98 9.89 -5.47
C LYS A 186 -4.04 10.37 -4.37
N THR A 187 -4.38 11.42 -3.63
CA THR A 187 -3.57 11.94 -2.53
C THR A 187 -3.44 10.94 -1.39
N ILE A 188 -4.53 10.31 -0.95
CA ILE A 188 -4.54 9.28 0.09
C ILE A 188 -3.63 8.12 -0.31
N ILE A 189 -3.87 7.58 -1.52
CA ILE A 189 -3.12 6.45 -2.04
C ILE A 189 -1.67 6.82 -2.29
N ARG A 190 -1.30 8.06 -2.65
CA ARG A 190 0.11 8.46 -2.85
C ARG A 190 0.86 8.70 -1.55
N ALA A 191 0.23 9.39 -0.60
CA ALA A 191 0.85 9.78 0.66
C ALA A 191 0.76 8.73 1.78
N ALA A 192 0.10 7.59 1.53
CA ALA A 192 -0.04 6.46 2.47
C ALA A 192 -0.83 6.85 3.71
N ILE A 193 -1.82 7.72 3.51
CA ILE A 193 -2.57 8.30 4.61
C ILE A 193 -3.42 7.20 5.25
N THR A 194 -3.20 6.98 6.54
CA THR A 194 -3.99 6.09 7.40
C THR A 194 -4.50 6.81 8.66
N ASP A 195 -3.91 7.95 8.97
CA ASP A 195 -4.08 8.78 10.16
C ASP A 195 -3.82 10.26 9.82
N ASP A 196 -3.86 11.13 10.83
CA ASP A 196 -3.54 12.56 10.74
C ASP A 196 -4.26 13.31 9.60
N TRP A 197 -5.50 12.92 9.35
CA TRP A 197 -6.34 13.42 8.25
C TRP A 197 -6.45 14.95 8.23
N ASN A 198 -6.66 15.57 9.39
CA ASN A 198 -6.72 17.03 9.50
C ASN A 198 -5.38 17.70 9.19
N GLU A 199 -4.26 17.00 9.40
CA GLU A 199 -2.95 17.56 9.12
C GLU A 199 -2.57 17.46 7.64
N ARG A 200 -3.04 16.40 6.97
CA ARG A 200 -2.76 16.17 5.55
C ARG A 200 -3.69 16.97 4.63
N PHE A 201 -4.90 17.31 5.10
CA PHE A 201 -5.88 18.10 4.37
C PHE A 201 -6.12 19.44 5.08
N LYS A 202 -5.15 20.37 4.97
CA LYS A 202 -5.13 21.71 5.60
C LYS A 202 -5.49 22.88 4.67
N SER A 203 -5.99 22.61 3.46
CA SER A 203 -6.28 23.66 2.49
C SER A 203 -7.75 23.65 2.07
N THR A 204 -8.43 24.78 2.27
CA THR A 204 -9.75 25.05 1.69
C THR A 204 -9.67 25.52 0.25
N SER A 205 -8.48 25.83 -0.25
CA SER A 205 -8.30 26.31 -1.62
C SER A 205 -8.89 25.32 -2.62
N PRO A 206 -9.55 25.81 -3.69
CA PRO A 206 -10.00 24.95 -4.77
C PRO A 206 -8.84 24.15 -5.33
N ILE A 207 -9.13 22.95 -5.82
CA ILE A 207 -8.14 22.19 -6.59
C ILE A 207 -7.82 23.00 -7.85
N PRO A 208 -6.54 23.27 -8.16
CA PRO A 208 -6.19 24.04 -9.35
C PRO A 208 -6.75 23.40 -10.62
N GLU A 209 -7.24 24.23 -11.54
CA GLU A 209 -7.80 23.77 -12.82
C GLU A 209 -6.82 22.86 -13.58
N GLU A 210 -5.52 23.15 -13.52
CA GLU A 210 -4.47 22.32 -14.11
C GLU A 210 -4.48 20.87 -13.57
N THR A 211 -4.73 20.70 -12.26
CA THR A 211 -4.81 19.37 -11.64
C THR A 211 -6.06 18.62 -12.12
N ILE A 212 -7.18 19.33 -12.26
CA ILE A 212 -8.42 18.78 -12.83
C ILE A 212 -8.20 18.36 -14.28
N ARG A 213 -7.54 19.20 -15.08
CA ARG A 213 -7.17 18.91 -16.47
C ARG A 213 -6.28 17.68 -16.58
N GLN A 214 -5.27 17.56 -15.71
CA GLN A 214 -4.41 16.39 -15.66
C GLN A 214 -5.20 15.12 -15.34
N ILE A 215 -6.08 15.15 -14.33
CA ILE A 215 -6.93 14.00 -14.00
C ILE A 215 -7.80 13.61 -15.20
N ARG A 216 -8.38 14.58 -15.89
CA ARG A 216 -9.19 14.34 -17.10
C ARG A 216 -8.37 13.65 -18.19
N GLN A 217 -7.16 14.13 -18.47
CA GLN A 217 -6.28 13.55 -19.48
C GLN A 217 -5.86 12.12 -19.14
N GLU A 218 -5.50 11.86 -17.88
CA GLU A 218 -5.18 10.52 -17.40
C GLU A 218 -6.37 9.56 -17.52
N TRP A 219 -7.58 10.04 -17.19
CA TRP A 219 -8.81 9.26 -17.27
C TRP A 219 -9.18 8.93 -18.71
N THR A 220 -9.12 9.91 -19.62
CA THR A 220 -9.33 9.71 -21.05
C THR A 220 -8.32 8.72 -21.62
N THR A 221 -7.05 8.85 -21.27
CA THR A 221 -6.00 7.91 -21.71
C THR A 221 -6.30 6.49 -21.23
N TYR A 222 -6.74 6.33 -19.99
CA TYR A 222 -7.14 5.03 -19.44
C TYR A 222 -8.34 4.43 -20.17
N LEU A 223 -9.38 5.23 -20.47
CA LEU A 223 -10.55 4.77 -21.19
C LEU A 223 -10.20 4.36 -22.62
N LEU A 224 -9.42 5.18 -23.34
CA LEU A 224 -8.96 4.86 -24.69
C LEU A 224 -8.19 3.55 -24.70
N GLN A 225 -7.27 3.33 -23.77
CA GLN A 225 -6.50 2.07 -23.67
C GLN A 225 -7.34 0.83 -23.35
N ARG A 226 -8.50 1.01 -22.72
CA ARG A 226 -9.39 -0.09 -22.33
C ARG A 226 -10.33 -0.51 -23.46
N TRP A 227 -10.74 0.45 -24.28
CA TRP A 227 -11.74 0.26 -25.34
C TRP A 227 -11.17 0.35 -26.76
N SER A 228 -9.83 0.49 -26.90
CA SER A 228 -9.08 0.30 -28.15
C SER A 228 -8.68 -1.16 -28.35
#